data_AF-A0A830G4Q9-F1
#
_entry.id   AF-A0A830G4Q9-F1
#
_cell.length_a   1.000
_cell.length_b   1.000
_cell.length_c   1.000
_cell.angle_alpha   90.00
_cell.angle_beta   90.00
_cell.angle_gamma   90.00
#
_symmetry.space_group_name_H-M   'P 1'
#
loop_
_entity.id
_entity.type
_entity.pdbx_description
1 polymer ?
#
loop_
_entity_poly.entity_id
_entity_poly.type
_entity_poly.pdbx_seq_one_letter_code
_entity_poly.pdbx_strand_id
1 'polypeptide(L)'
;MDDSEIKCRVVEKLLRNRVFGDHKWSIDRAVDHALPSHAEGRGRQLIKDEMIPQNEASIEAYGGGARENIRLGDADTAIQFLKDNGGNIPFGFD
;
A
#
# COMPACT_ATOMS: atom_id res chain seq x y z
N MET A 1 -12.90 -0.02 11.04
CA MET A 1 -11.91 0.44 10.05
C MET A 1 -12.68 0.79 8.80
N ASP A 2 -12.61 2.04 8.38
CA ASP A 2 -13.14 2.43 7.07
C ASP A 2 -12.10 2.20 5.98
N ASP A 3 -12.50 2.41 4.72
CA ASP A 3 -11.63 2.18 3.58
C ASP A 3 -10.42 3.12 3.56
N SER A 4 -10.55 4.35 4.04
CA SER A 4 -9.44 5.33 4.07
C SER A 4 -8.38 4.89 5.07
N GLU A 5 -8.79 4.42 6.26
CA GLU A 5 -7.89 3.88 7.27
C GLU A 5 -7.20 2.59 6.77
N ILE A 6 -7.92 1.72 6.05
CA ILE A 6 -7.34 0.53 5.42
C ILE A 6 -6.25 0.91 4.42
N LYS A 7 -6.55 1.85 3.50
CA LYS A 7 -5.59 2.33 2.49
C LYS A 7 -4.35 2.94 3.16
N CYS A 8 -4.54 3.81 4.16
CA CYS A 8 -3.44 4.41 4.90
C CYS A 8 -2.55 3.36 5.57
N ARG A 9 -3.11 2.35 6.24
CA ARG A 9 -2.32 1.29 6.88
C ARG A 9 -1.50 0.47 5.89
N VAL A 10 -2.05 0.19 4.72
CA VAL A 10 -1.33 -0.51 3.64
C VAL A 10 -0.15 0.35 3.17
N VAL A 11 -0.38 1.63 2.84
CA VAL A 11 0.66 2.55 2.36
C VAL A 11 1.75 2.75 3.42
N GLU A 12 1.36 3.02 4.67
CA GLU A 12 2.28 3.12 5.80
C GLU A 12 3.16 1.87 5.90
N LYS A 13 2.57 0.68 5.81
CA LYS A 13 3.31 -0.58 5.93
C LYS A 13 4.28 -0.78 4.77
N LEU A 14 3.88 -0.50 3.54
CA LEU A 14 4.75 -0.59 2.36
C LEU A 14 5.92 0.39 2.47
N LEU A 15 5.64 1.65 2.84
CA LEU A 15 6.63 2.70 3.00
C LEU A 15 7.63 2.36 4.11
N ARG A 16 7.14 1.93 5.29
CA ARG A 16 7.96 1.50 6.43
C ARG A 16 8.94 0.38 6.06
N ASN A 17 8.53 -0.53 5.17
CA ASN A 17 9.35 -1.66 4.72
C ASN A 17 10.11 -1.36 3.43
N ARG A 18 10.11 -0.10 2.97
CA ARG A 18 10.79 0.34 1.75
C ARG A 18 10.42 -0.51 0.55
N VAL A 19 9.13 -0.78 0.36
CA VAL A 19 8.61 -1.55 -0.79
C VAL A 19 8.49 -0.60 -1.99
N PHE A 20 9.63 -0.12 -2.47
CA PHE A 20 9.80 0.72 -3.66
C PHE A 20 11.13 0.40 -4.34
N GLY A 21 11.36 0.95 -5.54
CA GLY A 21 12.50 0.56 -6.37
C GLY A 21 12.42 -0.92 -6.74
N ASP A 22 13.48 -1.70 -6.49
CA ASP A 22 13.50 -3.13 -6.84
C ASP A 22 12.77 -4.05 -5.84
N HIS A 23 12.34 -3.50 -4.70
CA HIS A 23 11.65 -4.25 -3.66
C HIS A 23 10.13 -4.27 -3.90
N LYS A 24 9.54 -5.46 -3.78
CA LYS A 24 8.13 -5.73 -4.08
C LYS A 24 7.56 -6.76 -3.12
N TRP A 25 6.28 -6.61 -2.78
CA TRP A 25 5.52 -7.58 -1.99
C TRP A 25 4.32 -8.09 -2.78
N SER A 26 3.82 -9.28 -2.47
CA SER A 26 2.49 -9.68 -2.96
C SER A 26 1.40 -8.86 -2.26
N ILE A 27 0.24 -8.70 -2.91
CA ILE A 27 -0.95 -8.09 -2.29
C ILE A 27 -1.27 -8.82 -0.98
N ASP A 28 -1.26 -10.16 -0.97
CA ASP A 28 -1.51 -10.96 0.23
C ASP A 28 -0.57 -10.62 1.39
N ARG A 29 0.72 -10.49 1.09
CA ARG A 29 1.71 -10.11 2.11
C ARG A 29 1.46 -8.69 2.62
N ALA A 30 1.12 -7.76 1.72
CA ALA A 30 0.86 -6.38 2.11
C ALA A 30 -0.33 -6.29 3.07
N VAL A 31 -1.45 -6.97 2.77
CA VAL A 31 -2.63 -6.94 3.63
C VAL A 31 -2.42 -7.69 4.95
N ASP A 32 -1.78 -8.87 4.94
CA ASP A 32 -1.48 -9.66 6.14
C ASP A 32 -0.59 -8.90 7.14
N HIS A 33 0.42 -8.17 6.64
CA HIS A 33 1.29 -7.38 7.49
C HIS A 33 0.69 -6.04 7.94
N ALA A 34 -0.27 -5.48 7.19
CA ALA A 34 -0.85 -4.16 7.44
C ALA A 34 -2.15 -4.19 8.24
N LEU A 35 -2.95 -5.23 8.09
CA LEU A 35 -4.34 -5.26 8.51
C LEU A 35 -4.64 -6.44 9.44
N PRO A 36 -5.62 -6.30 10.37
CA PRO A 36 -6.22 -7.45 11.03
C PRO A 36 -6.98 -8.34 10.02
N SER A 37 -7.05 -9.64 10.32
CA SER A 37 -7.63 -10.65 9.43
C SER A 37 -9.03 -10.35 8.89
N HIS A 38 -9.90 -9.76 9.70
CA HIS A 38 -11.27 -9.39 9.29
C HIS A 38 -11.32 -8.28 8.23
N ALA A 39 -10.24 -7.51 8.05
CA ALA A 39 -10.15 -6.41 7.09
C ALA A 39 -9.31 -6.74 5.85
N GLU A 40 -8.53 -7.83 5.88
CA GLU A 40 -7.67 -8.18 4.74
C GLU A 40 -8.44 -8.40 3.44
N GLY A 41 -9.63 -9.01 3.51
CA GLY A 41 -10.48 -9.21 2.33
C GLY A 41 -10.83 -7.89 1.64
N ARG A 42 -11.22 -6.88 2.45
CA ARG A 42 -11.51 -5.52 1.94
C ARG A 42 -10.23 -4.84 1.45
N GLY A 43 -9.11 -4.98 2.14
CA GLY A 43 -7.81 -4.46 1.72
C GLY A 43 -7.37 -4.98 0.35
N ARG A 44 -7.52 -6.29 0.10
CA ARG A 44 -7.21 -6.89 -1.21
C ARG A 44 -8.06 -6.26 -2.31
N GLN A 45 -9.35 -6.05 -2.05
CA GLN A 45 -10.26 -5.45 -3.00
C GLN A 45 -9.89 -3.99 -3.30
N LEU A 46 -9.67 -3.17 -2.27
CA LEU A 46 -9.28 -1.77 -2.44
C LEU A 46 -7.99 -1.62 -3.23
N ILE A 47 -6.98 -2.45 -2.97
CA ILE A 47 -5.71 -2.41 -3.71
C ILE A 47 -5.94 -2.68 -5.21
N LYS A 48 -6.74 -3.69 -5.56
CA LYS A 48 -6.96 -4.12 -6.95
C LYS A 48 -7.91 -3.23 -7.73
N ASP A 49 -9.00 -2.83 -7.09
CA ASP A 49 -10.12 -2.17 -7.77
C ASP A 49 -9.98 -0.65 -7.74
N GLU A 50 -9.21 -0.11 -6.80
CA GLU A 50 -9.07 1.34 -6.61
C GLU A 50 -7.62 1.80 -6.66
N MET A 51 -6.76 1.31 -5.76
CA MET A 51 -5.43 1.92 -5.58
C MET A 51 -4.52 1.73 -6.80
N ILE A 52 -4.44 0.51 -7.35
CA ILE A 52 -3.64 0.26 -8.56
C ILE A 52 -4.25 0.98 -9.78
N PRO A 53 -5.56 0.87 -10.09
CA PRO A 53 -6.14 1.54 -11.26
C PRO A 53 -6.03 3.06 -11.21
N GLN A 54 -6.11 3.67 -10.03
CA GLN A 54 -6.03 5.12 -9.84
C GLN A 54 -4.60 5.59 -9.56
N ASN A 55 -3.62 4.69 -9.49
CA ASN A 55 -2.25 4.97 -9.05
C ASN A 55 -2.22 5.72 -7.70
N GLU A 56 -3.13 5.37 -6.80
CA GLU A 56 -3.32 6.00 -5.50
C GLU A 56 -2.10 5.73 -4.62
N ALA A 57 -1.58 6.77 -3.95
CA ALA A 57 -0.33 6.71 -3.19
C ALA A 57 0.89 6.20 -4.00
N SER A 58 0.83 6.29 -5.33
CA SER A 58 1.79 5.69 -6.25
C SER A 58 1.91 4.15 -6.14
N ILE A 59 0.87 3.44 -5.69
CA ILE A 59 0.87 1.98 -5.72
C ILE A 59 0.72 1.49 -7.16
N GLU A 60 1.63 0.62 -7.59
CA GLU A 60 1.59 -0.01 -8.90
C GLU A 60 1.79 -1.53 -8.82
N ALA A 61 1.18 -2.25 -9.76
CA ALA A 61 1.48 -3.66 -9.97
C ALA A 61 2.89 -3.81 -10.54
N TYR A 62 3.68 -4.77 -10.05
CA TYR A 62 5.09 -4.89 -10.43
C TYR A 62 5.59 -6.32 -10.62
N GLY A 63 6.11 -6.59 -11.81
CA GLY A 63 6.61 -7.90 -12.22
C GLY A 63 5.48 -8.81 -12.71
N GLY A 64 5.45 -9.07 -14.02
CA GLY A 64 4.47 -9.97 -14.64
C GLY A 64 4.60 -11.41 -14.16
N GLY A 65 3.47 -12.10 -14.02
CA GLY A 65 3.40 -13.51 -13.63
C GLY A 65 2.15 -13.85 -12.82
N ALA A 66 2.11 -15.05 -12.23
CA ALA A 66 0.96 -15.54 -11.45
C ALA A 66 0.81 -14.87 -10.07
N ARG A 67 1.82 -14.12 -9.60
CA ARG A 67 1.79 -13.43 -8.31
C ARG A 67 1.43 -11.96 -8.52
N GLU A 68 0.35 -11.54 -7.90
CA GLU A 68 -0.08 -10.14 -7.87
C GLU A 68 0.83 -9.36 -6.92
N ASN A 69 1.98 -8.94 -7.44
CA ASN A 69 2.97 -8.17 -6.70
C ASN A 69 2.71 -6.67 -6.89
N ILE A 70 3.00 -5.92 -5.83
CA ILE A 70 2.88 -4.46 -5.77
C ILE A 70 4.14 -3.83 -5.20
N ARG A 71 4.34 -2.56 -5.54
CA ARG A 71 5.30 -1.66 -4.90
C ARG A 71 4.76 -0.23 -4.93
N LEU A 72 5.39 0.66 -4.17
CA LEU A 72 5.28 2.10 -4.34
C LEU A 72 6.24 2.51 -5.47
N GLY A 73 5.71 3.19 -6.49
CA GLY A 73 6.50 3.76 -7.59
C GLY A 73 7.33 4.97 -7.13
N ASP A 74 6.76 5.78 -6.24
CA ASP A 74 7.37 6.97 -5.67
C ASP A 74 7.06 7.07 -4.17
N ALA A 75 8.10 7.27 -3.35
CA ALA A 75 7.97 7.34 -1.91
C ALA A 75 7.35 8.66 -1.45
N ASP A 76 7.65 9.76 -2.13
CA ASP A 76 7.17 11.11 -1.74
C ASP A 76 5.66 11.22 -1.96
N THR A 77 5.16 10.67 -3.06
CA THR A 77 3.72 10.57 -3.33
C THR A 77 2.99 9.72 -2.28
N ALA A 78 3.63 8.64 -1.81
CA ALA A 78 3.08 7.81 -0.74
C ALA A 78 3.03 8.55 0.61
N ILE A 79 4.06 9.34 0.93
CA ILE A 79 4.10 10.21 2.11
C ILE A 79 2.99 11.26 2.03
N GLN A 80 2.86 11.92 0.88
CA GLN A 80 1.83 12.94 0.68
C GLN A 80 0.41 12.36 0.83
N PHE A 81 0.17 11.17 0.29
CA PHE A 81 -1.09 10.46 0.48
C PHE A 81 -1.40 10.24 1.96
N LEU A 82 -0.42 9.82 2.77
CA LEU A 82 -0.61 9.65 4.21
C LEU A 82 -0.92 10.98 4.90
N LYS A 83 -0.22 12.07 4.55
CA LYS A 83 -0.48 13.41 5.09
C LYS A 83 -1.91 13.87 4.81
N ASP A 84 -2.36 13.72 3.56
CA ASP A 84 -3.65 14.22 3.10
C ASP A 84 -4.83 13.43 3.69
N ASN A 85 -4.62 12.16 4.02
CA ASN A 85 -5.65 11.26 4.54
C ASN A 85 -5.55 11.00 6.05
N GLY A 86 -4.69 11.73 6.77
CA GLY A 86 -4.51 11.58 8.22
C GLY A 86 -3.85 10.27 8.65
N GLY A 87 -3.11 9.63 7.74
CA GLY A 87 -2.30 8.45 8.00
C GLY A 87 -1.00 8.76 8.76
N ASN A 88 -0.37 7.71 9.29
CA ASN A 88 0.88 7.82 10.02
C ASN A 88 2.09 7.71 9.10
N ILE A 89 3.03 8.66 9.20
CA ILE A 89 4.30 8.62 8.46
C ILE A 89 5.31 7.78 9.24
N PRO A 90 5.86 6.68 8.66
CA PRO A 90 6.86 5.87 9.35
C PRO A 90 8.14 6.63 9.65
N PHE A 91 8.80 6.29 10.75
CA PHE A 91 10.11 6.86 11.11
C PHE A 91 11.13 6.69 9.96
N GLY A 92 11.87 7.77 9.66
CA GLY A 92 12.84 7.82 8.56
C GLY A 92 12.28 8.37 7.24
N PHE A 93 11.05 8.87 7.25
CA PHE A 93 10.41 9.63 6.17
C PHE A 93 9.84 10.93 6.75
N ASP A 94 9.81 11.99 5.93
CA ASP A 94 9.26 13.31 6.29
C ASP A 94 8.34 13.82 5.18
#